data_AF-A0A4P6TKZ5-F1
#
_entry.id   AF-A0A4P6TKZ5-F1
#
_cell.length_a   1.000
_cell.length_b   1.000
_cell.length_c   1.000
_cell.angle_alpha   90.00
_cell.angle_beta   90.00
_cell.angle_gamma   90.00
#
_symmetry.space_group_name_H-M   'P 1'
#
loop_
_entity.id
_entity.type
_entity.pdbx_description
1 polymer ?
#
loop_
_entity_poly.entity_id
_entity_poly.type
_entity_poly.pdbx_seq_one_letter_code
_entity_poly.pdbx_strand_id
1 'polypeptide(L)'
;MLEEIIKNYLINTKGKDAALFDDPNLQMSALGLDSLDMVEMLFEIEDRCGFQLPDPTRYPKMGFAEMLADIEAAIRAHNNGEMPDLSLEAGQ
;
A
#
# COMPACT_ATOMS: atom_id res chain seq x y z
N MET A 1 -2.36 1.56 11.09
CA MET A 1 -3.14 0.42 10.57
C MET A 1 -2.82 0.16 9.09
N LEU A 2 -3.28 0.95 8.10
CA LEU A 2 -2.94 0.73 6.68
C LEU A 2 -1.42 0.77 6.40
N GLU A 3 -0.73 1.76 6.96
CA GLU A 3 0.73 1.88 6.82
C GLU A 3 1.46 0.60 7.24
N GLU A 4 1.14 0.06 8.41
CA GLU A 4 1.80 -1.13 8.94
C GLU A 4 1.53 -2.36 8.08
N ILE A 5 0.34 -2.48 7.50
CA ILE A 5 -0.01 -3.59 6.60
C ILE A 5 0.85 -3.55 5.35
N ILE A 6 0.94 -2.39 4.71
CA ILE A 6 1.73 -2.22 3.49
C ILE A 6 3.22 -2.35 3.79
N LYS A 7 3.71 -1.76 4.89
CA LYS A 7 5.09 -1.94 5.35
C LYS A 7 5.40 -3.42 5.59
N ASN A 8 4.56 -4.12 6.34
CA ASN A 8 4.73 -5.54 6.62
C ASN A 8 4.71 -6.38 5.34
N TYR A 9 3.85 -6.09 4.39
CA TYR A 9 3.86 -6.77 3.09
C TYR A 9 5.17 -6.52 2.33
N LEU A 10 5.63 -5.28 2.24
CA LEU A 10 6.86 -4.94 1.54
C LEU A 10 8.09 -5.57 2.19
N ILE A 11 8.12 -5.62 3.53
CA ILE A 11 9.23 -6.22 4.28
C ILE A 11 9.20 -7.75 4.19
N ASN A 12 8.06 -8.37 4.52
CA ASN A 12 7.97 -9.83 4.63
C ASN A 12 7.81 -10.52 3.27
N THR A 13 7.03 -9.95 2.35
CA THR A 13 6.77 -10.57 1.04
C THR A 13 7.78 -10.14 -0.01
N LYS A 14 8.15 -8.86 -0.03
CA LYS A 14 9.06 -8.30 -1.05
C LYS A 14 10.51 -8.12 -0.55
N GLY A 15 10.80 -8.46 0.71
CA GLY A 15 12.15 -8.43 1.28
C GLY A 15 12.76 -7.03 1.38
N LYS A 16 11.93 -5.98 1.48
CA LYS A 16 12.40 -4.59 1.58
C LYS A 16 12.94 -4.30 2.98
N ASP A 17 13.94 -3.43 3.05
CA ASP A 17 14.56 -3.05 4.32
C ASP A 17 13.64 -2.12 5.11
N ALA A 18 13.43 -2.43 6.38
CA ALA A 18 12.57 -1.64 7.27
C ALA A 18 13.11 -0.19 7.45
N ALA A 19 14.42 0.00 7.35
CA ALA A 19 15.05 1.31 7.49
C ALA A 19 14.68 2.28 6.36
N LEU A 20 14.28 1.79 5.19
CA LEU A 20 13.82 2.64 4.08
C LEU A 20 12.58 3.45 4.47
N PHE A 21 11.73 2.90 5.33
CA PHE A 21 10.47 3.50 5.75
C PHE A 21 10.61 4.54 6.87
N ASP A 22 11.82 4.76 7.38
CA ASP A 22 12.13 5.87 8.29
C ASP A 22 12.23 7.20 7.53
N ASP A 23 12.51 7.14 6.22
CA ASP A 23 12.58 8.33 5.37
C ASP A 23 11.16 8.84 5.02
N PRO A 24 10.78 10.06 5.46
CA PRO A 24 9.46 10.61 5.17
C PRO A 24 9.28 10.99 3.69
N ASN A 25 10.36 11.06 2.90
CA ASN A 25 10.34 11.38 1.48
C ASN A 25 10.50 10.13 0.60
N LEU A 26 10.40 8.93 1.19
CA LEU A 26 10.63 7.66 0.52
C LEU A 26 9.76 7.58 -0.73
N GLN A 27 10.40 7.41 -1.88
CA GLN A 27 9.68 7.24 -3.14
C GLN A 27 9.35 5.77 -3.36
N MET A 28 8.17 5.48 -3.92
CA MET A 28 7.82 4.12 -4.30
C MET A 28 8.81 3.51 -5.30
N SER A 29 9.36 4.33 -6.19
CA SER A 29 10.43 3.94 -7.12
C SER A 29 11.76 3.63 -6.43
N ALA A 30 12.04 4.21 -5.26
CA ALA A 30 13.25 3.95 -4.49
C ALA A 30 13.23 2.58 -3.79
N LEU A 31 12.05 1.98 -3.62
CA LEU A 31 11.92 0.61 -3.12
C LEU A 31 12.49 -0.42 -4.10
N GLY A 32 12.74 -0.06 -5.36
CA GLY A 32 13.18 -1.01 -6.39
C GLY A 32 12.17 -2.13 -6.59
N LEU A 33 10.87 -1.77 -6.66
CA LEU A 33 9.81 -2.69 -7.06
C LEU A 33 9.80 -2.76 -8.59
N ASP A 34 9.81 -3.97 -9.14
CA ASP A 34 9.59 -4.15 -10.56
C ASP A 34 8.14 -3.79 -10.93
N SER A 35 7.89 -3.58 -12.23
CA SER A 35 6.55 -3.29 -12.73
C SER A 35 5.54 -4.38 -12.36
N LEU A 36 5.99 -5.64 -12.29
CA LEU A 36 5.17 -6.76 -11.81
C LEU A 36 4.93 -6.68 -10.30
N ASP A 37 5.97 -6.48 -9.48
CA ASP A 37 5.83 -6.38 -8.03
C ASP A 37 4.85 -5.29 -7.61
N MET A 38 4.89 -4.17 -8.34
CA MET A 38 3.99 -3.05 -8.12
C MET A 38 2.55 -3.43 -8.40
N VAL A 39 2.28 -4.09 -9.54
CA VAL A 39 0.94 -4.54 -9.88
C VAL A 39 0.45 -5.54 -8.84
N GLU A 40 1.27 -6.52 -8.46
CA GLU A 40 0.90 -7.50 -7.42
C GLU A 40 0.57 -6.84 -6.08
N MET A 41 1.39 -5.88 -5.64
CA MET A 41 1.11 -5.11 -4.42
C MET A 41 -0.23 -4.38 -4.51
N LEU A 42 -0.49 -3.69 -5.62
CA LEU A 42 -1.74 -2.95 -5.82
C LEU A 42 -2.95 -3.89 -5.84
N PHE A 43 -2.87 -4.99 -6.57
CA PHE A 43 -3.91 -6.02 -6.59
C PHE A 43 -4.19 -6.59 -5.20
N GLU A 44 -3.14 -6.85 -4.41
CA GLU A 44 -3.32 -7.34 -3.05
C GLU A 44 -3.98 -6.30 -2.13
N ILE A 45 -3.63 -5.02 -2.29
CA ILE A 45 -4.30 -3.93 -1.57
C ILE A 45 -5.77 -3.83 -1.98
N GLU A 46 -6.07 -3.90 -3.28
CA GLU A 46 -7.44 -3.86 -3.81
C GLU A 46 -8.29 -5.03 -3.33
N ASP A 47 -7.77 -6.25 -3.42
CA ASP A 47 -8.42 -7.48 -2.96
C ASP A 47 -8.73 -7.41 -1.46
N ARG A 48 -7.76 -6.97 -0.65
CA ARG A 48 -7.91 -6.81 0.80
C ARG A 48 -8.91 -5.73 1.18
N CYS A 49 -8.89 -4.61 0.48
CA CYS A 49 -9.80 -3.50 0.79
C CYS A 49 -11.20 -3.73 0.17
N GLY A 50 -11.35 -4.71 -0.72
CA GLY A 50 -12.61 -5.00 -1.40
C GLY A 50 -13.03 -3.95 -2.41
N PHE A 51 -12.11 -3.10 -2.89
CA PHE A 51 -12.40 -2.08 -3.90
C PHE A 51 -11.18 -1.82 -4.80
N GLN A 52 -11.44 -1.32 -6.01
CA GLN A 52 -10.38 -0.99 -6.96
C GLN A 52 -9.89 0.44 -6.78
N LEU A 53 -8.57 0.62 -6.81
CA LEU A 53 -7.95 1.92 -6.74
C LEU A 53 -8.16 2.65 -8.07
N PRO A 54 -8.54 3.94 -8.05
CA PRO A 54 -8.97 4.65 -9.25
C PRO A 54 -7.85 4.90 -10.27
N ASP A 55 -6.60 5.03 -9.81
CA ASP A 55 -5.45 5.21 -10.70
C ASP A 55 -4.22 4.47 -10.14
N PRO A 56 -4.00 3.20 -10.53
CA PRO A 56 -2.85 2.42 -10.07
C PRO A 56 -1.52 2.92 -10.63
N THR A 57 -1.56 3.68 -11.74
CA THR A 57 -0.36 4.08 -12.50
C THR A 57 0.40 5.26 -11.90
N ARG A 58 -0.26 6.05 -11.03
CA ARG A 58 0.36 7.17 -10.29
C ARG A 58 1.19 6.70 -9.11
N TYR A 59 0.79 5.65 -8.40
CA TYR A 59 1.45 5.23 -7.15
C TYR A 59 2.96 5.01 -7.26
N PRO A 60 3.52 4.43 -8.34
CA PRO A 60 4.98 4.26 -8.49
C PRO A 60 5.76 5.57 -8.53
N LYS A 61 5.08 6.67 -8.88
CA LYS A 61 5.66 8.01 -9.05
C LYS A 61 5.46 8.89 -7.83
N MET A 62 4.74 8.41 -6.81
CA MET A 62 4.44 9.14 -5.60
C MET A 62 5.37 8.74 -4.45
N GLY A 63 5.44 9.59 -3.43
CA GLY A 63 5.99 9.20 -2.15
C GLY A 63 5.17 8.09 -1.49
N PHE A 64 5.82 7.24 -0.71
CA PHE A 64 5.18 6.18 0.07
C PHE A 64 4.08 6.74 0.99
N ALA A 65 4.38 7.82 1.71
CA ALA A 65 3.40 8.50 2.55
C ALA A 65 2.21 9.08 1.75
N GLU A 66 2.46 9.61 0.55
CA GLU A 66 1.41 10.13 -0.32
C GLU A 66 0.51 9.01 -0.85
N MET A 67 1.10 7.88 -1.24
CA MET A 67 0.37 6.68 -1.64
C MET A 67 -0.55 6.20 -0.51
N LEU A 68 -0.03 6.12 0.71
CA LEU A 68 -0.82 5.71 1.88
C LEU A 68 -2.00 6.64 2.12
N ALA A 69 -1.78 7.95 2.07
CA ALA A 69 -2.84 8.94 2.26
C ALA A 69 -3.91 8.83 1.17
N ASP A 70 -3.52 8.58 -0.08
CA ASP A 70 -4.45 8.42 -1.20
C ASP A 70 -5.29 7.15 -1.09
N ILE A 71 -4.65 6.01 -0.77
CA ILE A 71 -5.35 4.73 -0.55
C ILE A 71 -6.31 4.86 0.64
N GLU A 72 -5.87 5.47 1.74
CA GLU A 72 -6.72 5.72 2.91
C GLU A 72 -7.93 6.60 2.57
N ALA A 73 -7.73 7.65 1.78
CA ALA A 73 -8.82 8.51 1.32
C ALA A 73 -9.80 7.75 0.42
N ALA A 74 -9.30 6.89 -0.47
CA ALA A 74 -10.12 6.07 -1.35
C ALA A 74 -10.94 5.03 -0.57
N ILE A 75 -10.33 4.35 0.41
CA ILE A 75 -10.99 3.42 1.32
C ILE A 75 -12.14 4.11 2.05
N ARG A 76 -11.88 5.27 2.66
CA ARG A 76 -12.90 6.04 3.37
C ARG A 76 -14.01 6.50 2.44
N ALA A 77 -13.67 7.01 1.26
CA ALA A 77 -14.66 7.43 0.28
C ALA A 77 -15.58 6.26 -0.14
N HIS A 78 -15.03 5.05 -0.23
CA HIS A 78 -15.80 3.84 -0.54
C HIS A 78 -16.67 3.37 0.63
N ASN A 79 -16.20 3.50 1.87
CA ASN A 79 -16.85 3.01 3.08
C ASN A 79 -17.65 4.10 3.82
N ASN A 80 -18.26 5.05 3.11
CA ASN A 80 -19.07 6.14 3.70
C ASN A 80 -18.33 7.00 4.74
N GLY A 81 -17.00 7.12 4.62
CA GLY A 81 -16.13 7.85 5.54
C GLY A 81 -15.51 6.98 6.64
N GLU A 82 -15.91 5.72 6.76
CA GLU A 82 -15.37 4.79 7.75
C GLU A 82 -14.13 4.08 7.22
N MET A 83 -13.21 3.73 8.11
CA MET A 83 -12.09 2.85 7.78
C MET A 83 -12.52 1.43 8.18
N PRO A 84 -12.65 0.49 7.23
CA PRO A 84 -12.95 -0.89 7.54
C PRO A 84 -11.80 -1.48 8.36
N ASP A 85 -12.11 -2.52 9.12
CA ASP A 85 -11.10 -3.27 9.84
C ASP A 85 -10.21 -4.01 8.84
N LEU A 86 -9.07 -3.39 8.51
CA LEU A 86 -8.03 -3.99 7.69
C LEU A 86 -7.19 -4.93 8.57
N SER A 87 -7.82 -5.88 9.26
CA SER A 87 -7.07 -6.92 9.95
C SER A 87 -6.44 -7.80 8.90
N LEU A 88 -5.11 -7.87 8.89
CA LEU A 88 -4.39 -9.00 8.32
C LEU A 88 -4.76 -10.22 9.15
N GLU A 89 -5.89 -10.86 8.83
CA GLU A 89 -6.01 -12.28 9.13
C GLU A 89 -4.86 -12.92 8.35
N ALA A 90 -3.77 -13.23 9.06
CA ALA A 90 -2.74 -14.13 8.56
C ALA A 90 -3.48 -15.43 8.24
N GLY A 91 -3.92 -15.56 6.99
CA GLY A 91 -4.57 -16.75 6.48
C GLY A 91 -3.69 -17.93 6.84
N GLN A 92 -4.27 -18.82 7.65
CA GLN A 92 -3.65 -20.03 8.18
C GLN A 92 -3.08 -20.94 7.10
#